data_AF-A0A9D2F4Z8-F1
#
_entry.id   AF-A0A9D2F4Z8-F1
#
_cell.length_a   1.000
_cell.length_b   1.000
_cell.length_c   1.000
_cell.angle_alpha   90.00
_cell.angle_beta   90.00
_cell.angle_gamma   90.00
#
_symmetry.space_group_name_H-M   'P 1'
#
loop_
_entity.id
_entity.type
_entity.pdbx_description
1 polymer ?
#
loop_
_entity_poly.entity_id
_entity_poly.type
_entity_poly.pdbx_seq_one_letter_code
_entity_poly.pdbx_strand_id
1 'polypeptide(L)'
;MANEIVKYEPELNTIPLRKFTPIEMNLFFSIVSRMRDKGNQKIRFYFSQLKDLSAYKQTAGEVFIKDLTRTYDHLMDLRFGKKSNGGLTIERFTMFTDFEIHGEVDDPYVDIKVHEKALPLLNNLESWVRFSLTEFRDLNSSYAKTMFRLLKQYRTQGWAEFSKEDFLELLDIPKSYRQTNINQFVLKPIKEELTPLFKGLTIRKKYGKGRGKPVIGYRFTWKAETNHADDFSKGKQEDLRIKLFNIEHNGELTQEEKWRAKDRILNLPLGTHEADLKKQQQTEKEEAEKQAISNELKQDLLGNLQNLFD
;
A
#
# COMPACT_ATOMS: atom_id res chain seq x y z
N MET A 1 -13.90 15.06 -5.31
CA MET A 1 -12.52 14.81 -5.78
C MET A 1 -12.64 14.02 -7.07
N ALA A 2 -12.01 14.48 -8.15
CA ALA A 2 -12.02 13.77 -9.42
C ALA A 2 -11.36 12.39 -9.26
N ASN A 3 -11.89 11.37 -9.92
CA ASN A 3 -11.32 10.03 -9.90
C ASN A 3 -10.02 10.02 -10.71
N GLU A 4 -8.90 10.32 -10.06
CA GLU A 4 -7.58 10.36 -10.70
C GLU A 4 -7.06 8.93 -10.93
N ILE A 5 -6.80 8.60 -12.20
CA ILE A 5 -6.27 7.31 -12.63
C ILE A 5 -4.78 7.46 -12.96
N VAL A 6 -3.97 6.59 -12.40
CA VAL A 6 -2.57 6.42 -12.79
C VAL A 6 -2.53 5.40 -13.91
N LYS A 7 -1.81 5.71 -14.99
CA LYS A 7 -1.57 4.79 -16.12
C LYS A 7 -0.14 4.96 -16.61
N TYR A 8 0.61 3.87 -16.73
CA TYR A 8 2.00 3.88 -17.20
C TYR A 8 2.39 2.53 -17.80
N GLU A 9 3.52 2.49 -18.51
CA GLU A 9 4.10 1.29 -19.12
C GLU A 9 4.74 0.36 -18.05
N PRO A 10 4.47 -0.96 -18.06
CA PRO A 10 4.99 -1.93 -17.08
C PRO A 10 6.48 -1.88 -16.74
N GLU A 11 7.37 -1.45 -17.64
CA GLU A 11 8.81 -1.24 -17.40
C GLU A 11 9.04 -0.31 -16.21
N LEU A 12 8.14 0.66 -15.95
CA LEU A 12 8.23 1.51 -14.77
C LEU A 12 8.13 0.74 -13.44
N ASN A 13 7.52 -0.46 -13.42
CA ASN A 13 7.49 -1.32 -12.24
C ASN A 13 8.84 -1.98 -11.92
N THR A 14 9.77 -2.02 -12.87
CA THR A 14 11.10 -2.60 -12.65
C THR A 14 11.99 -1.71 -11.78
N ILE A 15 11.60 -0.45 -11.58
CA ILE A 15 12.37 0.51 -10.80
C ILE A 15 12.04 0.40 -9.32
N PRO A 16 13.04 0.11 -8.47
CA PRO A 16 12.84 0.12 -7.04
C PRO A 16 12.71 1.56 -6.55
N LEU A 17 11.57 1.87 -5.93
CA LEU A 17 11.29 3.18 -5.34
C LEU A 17 11.58 3.21 -3.82
N ARG A 18 12.42 2.31 -3.30
CA ARG A 18 12.58 2.13 -1.85
C ARG A 18 13.22 3.31 -1.13
N LYS A 19 14.06 4.08 -1.84
CA LYS A 19 14.61 5.36 -1.37
C LYS A 19 13.51 6.41 -1.13
N PHE A 20 12.37 6.27 -1.82
CA PHE A 20 11.23 7.16 -1.64
C PHE A 20 10.48 6.80 -0.36
N THR A 21 10.16 7.81 0.44
CA THR A 21 9.15 7.66 1.49
C THR A 21 7.77 7.43 0.86
N PRO A 22 6.78 6.89 1.61
CA PRO A 22 5.42 6.73 1.10
C PRO A 22 4.81 8.03 0.56
N ILE A 23 5.16 9.18 1.15
CA ILE A 23 4.68 10.50 0.70
C ILE A 23 5.33 10.89 -0.63
N GLU A 24 6.63 10.64 -0.79
CA GLU A 24 7.33 10.91 -2.05
C GLU A 24 6.86 9.99 -3.18
N MET A 25 6.52 8.74 -2.87
CA MET A 25 5.84 7.86 -3.83
C MET A 25 4.48 8.44 -4.25
N ASN A 26 3.70 8.99 -3.31
CA ASN A 26 2.43 9.65 -3.65
C ASN A 26 2.66 10.86 -4.57
N LEU A 27 3.65 11.71 -4.27
CA LEU A 27 4.02 12.84 -5.12
C LEU A 27 4.43 12.38 -6.51
N PHE A 28 5.30 11.38 -6.61
CA PHE A 28 5.74 10.83 -7.89
C PHE A 28 4.57 10.32 -8.72
N PHE A 29 3.69 9.47 -8.17
CA PHE A 29 2.57 8.94 -8.93
C PHE A 29 1.47 9.98 -9.23
N SER A 30 1.41 11.07 -8.47
CA SER A 30 0.59 12.24 -8.78
C SER A 30 1.11 13.02 -9.99
N ILE A 31 2.45 13.16 -10.10
CA ILE A 31 3.08 13.75 -11.28
C ILE A 31 2.86 12.83 -12.48
N VAL A 32 3.13 11.53 -12.34
CA VAL A 32 2.91 10.52 -13.39
C VAL A 32 1.47 10.57 -13.93
N SER A 33 0.45 10.64 -13.06
CA SER A 33 -0.94 10.67 -13.51
C SER A 33 -1.27 11.89 -14.37
N ARG A 34 -0.60 13.02 -14.12
CA ARG A 34 -0.84 14.29 -14.81
C ARG A 34 0.02 14.51 -16.06
N MET A 35 1.19 13.89 -16.10
CA MET A 35 2.09 13.93 -17.27
C MET A 35 1.69 12.97 -18.39
N ARG A 36 0.74 12.08 -18.11
CA ARG A 36 0.14 11.20 -19.11
C ARG A 36 -0.49 12.01 -20.26
N ASP A 37 -0.25 11.57 -21.48
CA ASP A 37 -0.79 12.14 -22.73
C ASP A 37 -0.40 13.63 -22.91
N LYS A 38 0.71 14.07 -22.30
CA LYS A 38 1.29 15.42 -22.41
C LYS A 38 2.53 15.48 -23.30
N GLY A 39 3.06 14.33 -23.72
CA GLY A 39 4.28 14.29 -24.52
C GLY A 39 5.47 14.91 -23.78
N ASN A 40 6.31 15.66 -24.50
CA ASN A 40 7.50 16.33 -23.98
C ASN A 40 7.25 17.77 -23.51
N GLN A 41 5.99 18.16 -23.30
CA GLN A 41 5.66 19.50 -22.84
C GLN A 41 6.20 19.75 -21.43
N LYS A 42 6.64 20.98 -21.16
CA LYS A 42 6.92 21.45 -19.80
C LYS A 42 5.58 21.71 -19.11
N ILE A 43 5.29 20.98 -18.04
CA ILE A 43 4.02 21.03 -17.31
C ILE A 43 4.22 21.73 -15.98
N ARG A 44 3.39 22.74 -15.72
CA ARG A 44 3.35 23.47 -14.45
C ARG A 44 2.43 22.79 -13.45
N PHE A 45 2.93 22.61 -12.24
CA PHE A 45 2.17 22.11 -11.10
C PHE A 45 2.23 23.12 -9.95
N TYR A 46 1.08 23.65 -9.55
CA TYR A 46 1.00 24.48 -8.36
C TYR A 46 1.18 23.64 -7.10
N PHE A 47 1.77 24.24 -6.05
CA PHE A 47 2.00 23.53 -4.79
C PHE A 47 0.69 23.06 -4.15
N SER A 48 -0.36 23.89 -4.23
CA SER A 48 -1.72 23.54 -3.81
C SER A 48 -2.19 22.24 -4.50
N GLN A 49 -2.05 22.19 -5.82
CA GLN A 49 -2.43 21.03 -6.62
C GLN A 49 -1.63 19.77 -6.24
N LEU A 50 -0.31 19.87 -6.05
CA LEU A 50 0.50 18.72 -5.66
C LEU A 50 0.18 18.21 -4.25
N LYS A 51 -0.09 19.13 -3.30
CA LYS A 51 -0.51 18.76 -1.94
C LYS A 51 -1.83 17.98 -1.98
N ASP A 52 -2.80 18.48 -2.74
CA ASP A 52 -4.11 17.85 -2.90
C ASP A 52 -4.01 16.48 -3.59
N LEU A 53 -3.20 16.38 -4.64
CA LEU A 53 -3.01 15.14 -5.39
C LEU A 53 -2.25 14.07 -4.61
N SER A 54 -1.35 14.44 -3.70
CA SER A 54 -0.52 13.48 -2.96
C SER A 54 -1.02 13.12 -1.55
N ALA A 55 -2.16 13.70 -1.12
CA ALA A 55 -2.67 13.63 0.26
C ALA A 55 -1.69 14.22 1.28
N TYR A 56 -0.94 15.24 0.86
CA TYR A 56 0.05 15.84 1.75
C TYR A 56 -0.67 16.59 2.87
N LYS A 57 -0.43 16.17 4.12
CA LYS A 57 -1.01 16.88 5.29
C LYS A 57 -0.46 18.30 5.31
N GLN A 58 -1.29 19.28 5.67
CA GLN A 58 -0.88 20.68 5.78
C GLN A 58 0.21 20.82 6.86
N THR A 59 1.48 20.67 6.47
CA THR A 59 2.65 21.07 7.23
C THR A 59 3.10 22.45 6.73
N ALA A 60 3.95 23.13 7.51
CA ALA A 60 4.54 24.40 7.09
C ALA A 60 5.15 24.29 5.68
N GLY A 61 5.01 25.35 4.87
CA GLY A 61 5.39 25.34 3.44
C GLY A 61 6.83 24.89 3.18
N GLU A 62 7.75 25.19 4.09
CA GLU A 62 9.16 24.78 4.03
C GLU A 62 9.35 23.25 4.04
N VAL A 63 8.53 22.52 4.80
CA VAL A 63 8.59 21.05 4.86
C VAL A 63 8.15 20.44 3.54
N PHE A 64 7.12 21.03 2.92
CA PHE A 64 6.66 20.59 1.60
C PHE A 64 7.72 20.83 0.52
N ILE A 65 8.36 22.00 0.50
CA ILE A 65 9.46 22.28 -0.43
C ILE A 65 10.59 21.27 -0.22
N LYS A 66 10.98 21.02 1.02
CA LYS A 66 12.03 20.03 1.34
C LYS A 66 11.69 18.62 0.84
N ASP A 67 10.46 18.16 1.06
CA ASP A 67 10.01 16.85 0.56
C ASP A 67 9.91 16.81 -0.97
N LEU A 68 9.51 17.92 -1.60
CA LEU A 68 9.47 18.05 -3.06
C LEU A 68 10.88 18.01 -3.67
N THR A 69 11.83 18.73 -3.08
CA THR A 69 13.25 18.70 -3.46
C THR A 69 13.85 17.31 -3.27
N ARG A 70 13.61 16.64 -2.13
CA ARG A 70 14.12 15.28 -1.91
C ARG A 70 13.48 14.27 -2.87
N THR A 71 12.19 14.42 -3.16
CA THR A 71 11.52 13.63 -4.21
C THR A 71 12.24 13.83 -5.54
N TYR A 72 12.54 15.07 -5.90
CA TYR A 72 13.26 15.38 -7.12
C TYR A 72 14.65 14.76 -7.19
N ASP A 73 15.45 14.90 -6.12
CA ASP A 73 16.79 14.29 -6.06
C ASP A 73 16.69 12.78 -6.26
N HIS A 74 15.71 12.13 -5.63
CA HIS A 74 15.46 10.71 -5.85
C HIS A 74 15.00 10.39 -7.29
N LEU A 75 14.21 11.25 -7.94
CA LEU A 75 13.78 11.07 -9.33
C LEU A 75 14.93 11.22 -10.33
N MET A 76 15.87 12.12 -10.05
CA MET A 76 17.09 12.28 -10.86
C MET A 76 18.05 11.10 -10.70
N ASP A 77 18.05 10.47 -9.52
CA ASP A 77 18.75 9.22 -9.27
C ASP A 77 18.16 8.01 -10.03
N LEU A 78 16.89 8.08 -10.46
CA LEU A 78 16.24 7.01 -11.23
C LEU A 78 16.81 6.98 -12.65
N ARG A 79 17.80 6.13 -12.85
CA ARG A 79 18.41 5.86 -14.17
C ARG A 79 17.72 4.67 -14.81
N PHE A 80 16.99 4.94 -15.89
CA PHE A 80 16.53 3.93 -16.82
C PHE A 80 17.70 3.53 -17.70
N GLY A 81 17.71 2.28 -18.17
CA GLY A 81 18.73 1.88 -19.12
C GLY A 81 18.35 0.65 -19.92
N LYS A 82 18.77 0.65 -21.17
CA LYS A 82 18.63 -0.50 -22.07
C LYS A 82 20.01 -1.07 -22.33
N LYS A 83 20.11 -2.39 -22.25
CA LYS A 83 21.30 -3.12 -22.65
C LYS A 83 20.99 -3.87 -23.94
N SER A 84 21.82 -3.68 -24.96
CA SER A 84 21.75 -4.47 -26.18
C SER A 84 21.92 -5.97 -25.87
N ASN A 85 21.38 -6.84 -26.73
CA ASN A 85 21.49 -8.30 -26.58
C ASN A 85 22.96 -8.79 -26.47
N GLY A 86 23.88 -8.14 -27.19
CA GLY A 86 25.32 -8.42 -27.12
C GLY A 86 26.04 -7.78 -25.92
N GLY A 87 25.33 -6.96 -25.15
CA GLY A 87 25.84 -6.35 -23.92
C GLY A 87 26.86 -5.22 -24.09
N LEU A 88 27.22 -4.87 -25.33
CA LEU A 88 28.25 -3.87 -25.66
C LEU A 88 27.72 -2.44 -25.63
N THR A 89 26.43 -2.25 -25.93
CA THR A 89 25.75 -0.96 -25.79
C THR A 89 24.95 -0.95 -24.50
N ILE A 90 25.27 0.01 -23.62
CA ILE A 90 24.56 0.32 -22.39
C ILE A 90 24.07 1.77 -22.51
N GLU A 91 22.76 1.93 -22.62
CA GLU A 91 22.12 3.23 -22.58
C GLU A 91 21.64 3.54 -21.16
N ARG A 92 21.77 4.80 -20.71
CA ARG A 92 21.17 5.27 -19.47
C ARG A 92 20.53 6.65 -19.67
N PHE A 93 19.34 6.86 -19.09
CA PHE A 93 18.64 8.14 -19.10
C PHE A 93 17.83 8.35 -17.82
N THR A 94 17.52 9.59 -17.47
CA THR A 94 16.63 9.95 -16.35
C THR A 94 15.20 10.11 -16.84
N MET A 95 14.22 9.96 -15.95
CA MET A 95 12.80 10.11 -16.34
C MET A 95 12.43 11.54 -16.71
N PHE A 96 12.99 12.50 -15.99
CA PHE A 96 12.71 13.93 -16.14
C PHE A 96 14.00 14.65 -16.57
N THR A 97 13.86 15.74 -17.34
CA THR A 97 14.98 16.62 -17.74
C THR A 97 14.94 17.96 -17.03
N ASP A 98 13.74 18.46 -16.73
CA ASP A 98 13.56 19.79 -16.15
C ASP A 98 12.69 19.65 -14.90
N PHE A 99 13.12 20.29 -13.82
CA PHE A 99 12.37 20.43 -12.58
C PHE A 99 12.80 21.72 -11.90
N GLU A 100 11.96 22.74 -12.02
CA GLU A 100 12.26 24.08 -11.53
C GLU A 100 11.23 24.45 -10.47
N ILE A 101 11.67 24.57 -9.22
CA ILE A 101 10.81 24.99 -8.11
C ILE A 101 10.82 26.51 -8.03
N HIS A 102 9.63 27.13 -8.09
CA HIS A 102 9.42 28.56 -7.88
C HIS A 102 8.64 28.77 -6.58
N GLY A 103 9.37 28.89 -5.47
CA GLY A 103 8.79 29.00 -4.12
C GLY A 103 8.55 30.43 -3.63
N GLU A 104 9.17 31.43 -4.28
CA GLU A 104 9.18 32.84 -3.83
C GLU A 104 8.07 33.71 -4.46
N VAL A 105 7.24 33.11 -5.32
CA VAL A 105 6.12 33.79 -5.99
C VAL A 105 4.83 33.65 -5.18
N ASP A 106 3.85 34.51 -5.44
CA ASP A 106 2.55 34.52 -4.73
C ASP A 106 1.81 33.17 -4.79
N ASP A 107 1.88 32.48 -5.94
CA ASP A 107 1.36 31.12 -6.13
C ASP A 107 2.49 30.16 -6.50
N PRO A 108 3.14 29.52 -5.51
CA PRO A 108 4.29 28.66 -5.73
C PRO A 108 3.99 27.46 -6.65
N TYR A 109 4.92 27.17 -7.55
CA TYR A 109 4.77 26.09 -8.53
C TYR A 109 6.07 25.36 -8.82
N VAL A 110 5.96 24.22 -9.49
CA VAL A 110 7.08 23.49 -10.08
C VAL A 110 6.80 23.22 -11.56
N ASP A 111 7.77 23.50 -12.41
CA ASP A 111 7.72 23.17 -13.84
C ASP A 111 8.49 21.87 -14.07
N ILE A 112 7.84 20.84 -14.64
CA ILE A 112 8.39 19.50 -14.84
C ILE A 112 8.34 19.12 -16.32
N LYS A 113 9.43 18.54 -16.84
CA LYS A 113 9.50 18.00 -18.21
C LYS A 113 10.02 16.56 -18.22
N VAL A 114 9.31 15.69 -18.93
CA VAL A 114 9.72 14.28 -19.13
C VAL A 114 10.80 14.21 -20.21
N HIS A 115 11.81 13.41 -19.96
CA HIS A 115 12.87 13.13 -20.92
C HIS A 115 12.29 12.43 -22.16
N GLU A 116 12.76 12.77 -23.37
CA GLU A 116 12.20 12.23 -24.62
C GLU A 116 12.20 10.69 -24.66
N LYS A 117 13.30 10.08 -24.23
CA LYS A 117 13.44 8.62 -24.09
C LYS A 117 12.51 7.98 -23.04
N ALA A 118 12.03 8.76 -22.07
CA ALA A 118 11.08 8.32 -21.05
C ALA A 118 9.62 8.51 -21.48
N LEU A 119 9.35 9.19 -22.60
CA LEU A 119 7.98 9.40 -23.10
C LEU A 119 7.18 8.11 -23.25
N PRO A 120 7.74 7.00 -23.81
CA PRO A 120 7.00 5.75 -23.97
C PRO A 120 6.55 5.12 -22.65
N LEU A 121 7.13 5.53 -21.52
CA LEU A 121 6.72 5.05 -20.19
C LEU A 121 5.39 5.65 -19.73
N LEU A 122 5.04 6.84 -20.22
CA LEU A 122 3.88 7.62 -19.78
C LEU A 122 2.89 7.97 -20.90
N ASN A 123 3.33 7.92 -22.16
CA ASN A 123 2.59 8.37 -23.34
C ASN A 123 2.60 7.27 -24.41
N ASN A 124 1.58 7.23 -25.27
CA ASN A 124 1.46 6.26 -26.38
C ASN A 124 1.63 4.80 -25.93
N LEU A 125 1.01 4.45 -24.80
CA LEU A 125 1.17 3.15 -24.13
C LEU A 125 0.53 2.02 -24.95
N GLU A 126 1.33 1.08 -25.45
CA GLU A 126 0.85 -0.18 -26.06
C GLU A 126 0.29 -1.13 -24.99
N SER A 127 1.00 -1.25 -23.88
CA SER A 127 0.58 -1.99 -22.69
C SER A 127 0.65 -1.09 -21.47
N TRP A 128 -0.17 -1.34 -20.45
CA TRP A 128 -0.21 -0.46 -19.28
C TRP A 128 -0.59 -1.17 -17.98
N VAL A 129 -0.03 -0.64 -16.91
CA VAL A 129 -0.56 -0.78 -15.56
C VAL A 129 -1.51 0.39 -15.31
N ARG A 130 -2.65 0.13 -14.65
CA ARG A 130 -3.55 1.19 -14.19
C ARG A 130 -4.08 0.92 -12.80
N PHE A 131 -4.39 2.01 -12.07
CA PHE A 131 -5.04 1.96 -10.77
C PHE A 131 -5.54 3.35 -10.33
N SER A 132 -6.39 3.37 -9.30
CA SER A 132 -6.82 4.60 -8.63
C SER A 132 -5.67 5.24 -7.84
N LEU A 133 -5.39 6.52 -8.11
CA LEU A 133 -4.39 7.27 -7.35
C LEU A 133 -4.78 7.38 -5.87
N THR A 134 -6.08 7.47 -5.57
CA THR A 134 -6.59 7.53 -4.20
C THR A 134 -6.29 6.23 -3.44
N GLU A 135 -6.56 5.06 -4.04
CA GLU A 135 -6.22 3.78 -3.41
C GLU A 135 -4.72 3.66 -3.14
N PHE A 136 -3.89 4.10 -4.08
CA PHE A 136 -2.45 4.09 -3.91
C PHE A 136 -2.00 4.99 -2.75
N ARG A 137 -2.58 6.19 -2.63
CA ARG A 137 -2.25 7.16 -1.58
C ARG A 137 -2.60 6.68 -0.18
N ASP A 138 -3.71 5.96 -0.03
CA ASP A 138 -4.21 5.44 1.24
C ASP A 138 -3.26 4.37 1.86
N LEU A 139 -2.37 3.78 1.06
CA LEU A 139 -1.35 2.86 1.56
C LEU A 139 -0.31 3.60 2.40
N ASN A 140 0.21 3.00 3.46
CA ASN A 140 1.20 3.62 4.34
C ASN A 140 2.59 2.96 4.23
N SER A 141 2.65 1.68 3.87
CA SER A 141 3.91 0.97 3.70
C SER A 141 4.48 1.15 2.29
N SER A 142 5.77 1.48 2.20
CA SER A 142 6.49 1.52 0.92
C SER A 142 6.52 0.15 0.24
N TYR A 143 6.64 -0.95 1.01
CA TYR A 143 6.54 -2.31 0.47
C TYR A 143 5.13 -2.63 -0.04
N ALA A 144 4.09 -2.19 0.68
CA ALA A 144 2.71 -2.37 0.22
C ALA A 144 2.44 -1.58 -1.07
N LYS A 145 2.88 -0.33 -1.16
CA LYS A 145 2.81 0.50 -2.37
C LYS A 145 3.52 -0.12 -3.56
N THR A 146 4.75 -0.59 -3.40
CA THR A 146 5.48 -1.26 -4.48
C THR A 146 4.78 -2.56 -4.90
N MET A 147 4.35 -3.39 -3.94
CA MET A 147 3.64 -4.62 -4.26
C MET A 147 2.29 -4.36 -4.92
N PHE A 148 1.53 -3.34 -4.50
CA PHE A 148 0.28 -2.93 -5.13
C PHE A 148 0.45 -2.68 -6.63
N ARG A 149 1.50 -1.93 -7.01
CA ARG A 149 1.84 -1.64 -8.40
C ARG A 149 2.19 -2.90 -9.20
N LEU A 150 2.99 -3.78 -8.59
CA LEU A 150 3.38 -5.05 -9.20
C LEU A 150 2.16 -5.95 -9.42
N LEU A 151 1.25 -6.06 -8.46
CA LEU A 151 0.04 -6.88 -8.58
C LEU A 151 -0.98 -6.28 -9.55
N LYS A 152 -1.12 -4.95 -9.61
CA LYS A 152 -2.02 -4.27 -10.55
C LYS A 152 -1.65 -4.52 -12.02
N GLN A 153 -0.39 -4.84 -12.32
CA GLN A 153 0.02 -5.31 -13.65
C GLN A 153 -0.67 -6.62 -14.06
N TYR A 154 -1.02 -7.47 -13.09
CA TYR A 154 -1.65 -8.78 -13.31
C TYR A 154 -3.12 -8.80 -12.87
N ARG A 155 -3.77 -7.64 -12.76
CA ARG A 155 -5.11 -7.51 -12.14
C ARG A 155 -6.19 -8.41 -12.76
N THR A 156 -6.16 -8.61 -14.07
CA THR A 156 -7.10 -9.48 -14.83
C THR A 156 -6.70 -10.95 -14.82
N GLN A 157 -5.43 -11.25 -14.54
CA GLN A 157 -4.92 -12.62 -14.41
C GLN A 157 -5.22 -13.21 -13.03
N GLY A 158 -5.23 -12.38 -11.98
CA GLY A 158 -5.56 -12.81 -10.61
C GLY A 158 -4.42 -13.53 -9.88
N TRP A 159 -3.21 -13.56 -10.45
CA TRP A 159 -2.04 -14.12 -9.78
C TRP A 159 -0.74 -13.56 -10.34
N ALA A 160 0.30 -13.54 -9.50
CA ALA A 160 1.66 -13.21 -9.87
C ALA A 160 2.65 -14.10 -9.08
N GLU A 161 3.74 -14.52 -9.71
CA GLU A 161 4.80 -15.29 -9.07
C GLU A 161 6.13 -14.60 -9.31
N PHE A 162 6.93 -14.49 -8.24
CA PHE A 162 8.26 -13.91 -8.27
C PHE A 162 9.25 -14.94 -7.74
N SER A 163 10.40 -15.07 -8.39
CA SER A 163 11.53 -15.76 -7.77
C SER A 163 11.93 -15.03 -6.50
N LYS A 164 12.67 -15.69 -5.60
CA LYS A 164 13.13 -15.01 -4.38
C LYS A 164 14.03 -13.83 -4.74
N GLU A 165 14.87 -14.00 -5.75
CA GLU A 165 15.80 -13.01 -6.25
C GLU A 165 15.05 -11.79 -6.79
N ASP A 166 14.11 -11.99 -7.71
CA ASP A 166 13.30 -10.89 -8.28
C ASP A 166 12.47 -10.19 -7.21
N PHE A 167 11.90 -10.95 -6.26
CA PHE A 167 11.12 -10.38 -5.15
C PHE A 167 11.98 -9.48 -4.26
N LEU A 168 13.22 -9.90 -3.95
CA LEU A 168 14.16 -9.11 -3.16
C LEU A 168 14.61 -7.86 -3.93
N GLU A 169 14.87 -7.98 -5.24
CA GLU A 169 15.31 -6.89 -6.10
C GLU A 169 14.22 -5.84 -6.32
N LEU A 170 13.03 -6.25 -6.76
CA LEU A 170 11.91 -5.34 -7.07
C LEU A 170 11.42 -4.55 -5.85
N LEU A 171 11.46 -5.17 -4.66
CA LEU A 171 11.12 -4.49 -3.42
C LEU A 171 12.31 -3.79 -2.76
N ASP A 172 13.52 -3.94 -3.30
CA ASP A 172 14.80 -3.48 -2.74
C ASP A 172 14.92 -3.84 -1.24
N ILE A 173 14.76 -5.13 -0.96
CA ILE A 173 14.83 -5.68 0.39
C ILE A 173 16.30 -5.80 0.80
N PRO A 174 16.70 -5.25 1.97
CA PRO A 174 18.09 -5.34 2.42
C PRO A 174 18.57 -6.79 2.50
N LYS A 175 19.77 -7.07 1.97
CA LYS A 175 20.39 -8.41 2.02
C LYS A 175 20.57 -8.94 3.45
N SER A 176 20.61 -8.05 4.45
CA SER A 176 20.69 -8.39 5.87
C SER A 176 19.37 -8.95 6.44
N TYR A 177 18.25 -8.80 5.74
CA TYR A 177 16.96 -9.31 6.21
C TYR A 177 16.95 -10.83 6.21
N ARG A 178 16.80 -11.39 7.41
CA ARG A 178 16.45 -12.81 7.59
C ARG A 178 15.00 -13.04 7.19
N GLN A 179 14.62 -14.29 6.97
CA GLN A 179 13.25 -14.64 6.59
C GLN A 179 12.20 -14.14 7.60
N THR A 180 12.55 -14.09 8.89
CA THR A 180 11.71 -13.50 9.95
C THR A 180 11.46 -12.01 9.71
N ASN A 181 12.51 -11.25 9.37
CA ASN A 181 12.43 -9.82 9.05
C ASN A 181 11.56 -9.60 7.81
N ILE A 182 11.71 -10.44 6.77
CA ILE A 182 10.86 -10.38 5.57
C ILE A 182 9.39 -10.61 5.95
N ASN A 183 9.10 -11.60 6.80
CA ASN A 183 7.73 -11.86 7.23
C ASN A 183 7.13 -10.66 7.98
N GLN A 184 7.91 -10.08 8.91
CA GLN A 184 7.44 -9.03 9.81
C GLN A 184 7.35 -7.65 9.15
N PHE A 185 8.34 -7.26 8.37
CA PHE A 185 8.49 -5.90 7.85
C PHE A 185 8.07 -5.76 6.38
N VAL A 186 7.98 -6.86 5.63
CA VAL A 186 7.60 -6.84 4.21
C VAL A 186 6.23 -7.48 4.01
N LEU A 187 6.10 -8.77 4.32
CA LEU A 187 4.88 -9.52 4.01
C LEU A 187 3.69 -9.10 4.88
N LYS A 188 3.89 -8.88 6.18
CA LYS A 188 2.80 -8.47 7.10
C LYS A 188 2.16 -7.14 6.67
N PRO A 189 2.91 -6.05 6.42
CA PRO A 189 2.32 -4.82 5.87
C PRO A 189 1.63 -5.01 4.51
N ILE A 190 2.20 -5.82 3.61
CA ILE A 190 1.58 -6.13 2.32
C ILE A 190 0.23 -6.83 2.54
N LYS A 191 0.15 -7.83 3.43
CA LYS A 191 -1.10 -8.52 3.75
C LYS A 191 -2.14 -7.57 4.32
N GLU A 192 -1.77 -6.81 5.34
CA GLU A 192 -2.68 -5.89 6.05
C GLU A 192 -3.25 -4.82 5.12
N GLU A 193 -2.42 -4.23 4.26
CA GLU A 193 -2.81 -3.07 3.44
C GLU A 193 -3.39 -3.45 2.08
N LEU A 194 -3.03 -4.60 1.50
CA LEU A 194 -3.51 -4.99 0.16
C LEU A 194 -4.75 -5.88 0.17
N THR A 195 -5.01 -6.62 1.26
CA THR A 195 -6.24 -7.44 1.38
C THR A 195 -7.53 -6.64 1.17
N PRO A 196 -7.68 -5.40 1.66
CA PRO A 196 -8.87 -4.60 1.40
C PRO A 196 -9.08 -4.31 -0.09
N LEU A 197 -8.00 -4.25 -0.88
CA LEU A 197 -8.01 -3.85 -2.30
C LEU A 197 -8.06 -5.06 -3.25
N PHE A 198 -7.47 -6.19 -2.86
CA PHE A 198 -7.44 -7.42 -3.66
C PHE A 198 -8.30 -8.50 -3.00
N LYS A 199 -9.49 -8.73 -3.56
CA LYS A 199 -10.45 -9.70 -3.01
C LYS A 199 -9.85 -11.11 -2.96
N GLY A 200 -9.78 -11.67 -1.74
CA GLY A 200 -9.24 -13.01 -1.52
C GLY A 200 -7.74 -13.12 -1.74
N LEU A 201 -6.98 -12.05 -1.42
CA LEU A 201 -5.53 -12.05 -1.52
C LEU A 201 -4.90 -13.16 -0.67
N THR A 202 -4.10 -14.01 -1.29
CA THR A 202 -3.30 -15.05 -0.66
C THR A 202 -1.83 -14.86 -1.02
N ILE A 203 -0.96 -15.07 -0.04
CA ILE A 203 0.50 -15.07 -0.24
C ILE A 203 1.05 -16.44 0.18
N ARG A 204 1.66 -17.15 -0.76
CA ARG A 204 2.31 -18.45 -0.54
C ARG A 204 3.79 -18.36 -0.81
N LYS A 205 4.59 -18.99 0.05
CA LYS A 205 6.02 -19.21 -0.19
C LYS A 205 6.20 -20.47 -1.00
N LYS A 206 7.04 -20.40 -2.03
CA LYS A 206 7.51 -21.56 -2.78
C LYS A 206 8.79 -22.06 -2.13
N TYR A 207 8.86 -23.36 -1.89
CA TYR A 207 9.99 -24.00 -1.23
C TYR A 207 10.76 -24.92 -2.18
N GLY A 208 12.07 -24.84 -2.13
CA GLY A 208 12.97 -25.74 -2.85
C GLY A 208 13.10 -27.10 -2.19
N LYS A 209 13.66 -28.07 -2.93
CA LYS A 209 13.87 -29.46 -2.47
C LYS A 209 15.12 -29.66 -1.58
N GLY A 210 15.90 -28.60 -1.34
CA GLY A 210 17.14 -28.67 -0.54
C GLY A 210 16.91 -28.84 0.97
N ARG A 211 17.98 -29.16 1.70
CA ARG A 211 17.97 -29.28 3.17
C ARG A 211 17.43 -28.00 3.81
N GLY A 212 16.49 -28.15 4.74
CA GLY A 212 15.84 -27.01 5.42
C GLY A 212 14.73 -26.32 4.62
N LYS A 213 14.32 -26.85 3.45
CA LYS A 213 13.26 -26.32 2.59
C LYS A 213 13.42 -24.80 2.39
N PRO A 214 14.45 -24.35 1.66
CA PRO A 214 14.69 -22.93 1.46
C PRO A 214 13.54 -22.30 0.67
N VAL A 215 13.17 -21.06 1.01
CA VAL A 215 12.24 -20.26 0.20
C VAL A 215 12.94 -19.90 -1.11
N ILE A 216 12.30 -20.19 -2.24
CA ILE A 216 12.80 -19.93 -3.60
C ILE A 216 11.90 -18.97 -4.39
N GLY A 217 10.77 -18.55 -3.81
CA GLY A 217 9.87 -17.61 -4.47
C GLY A 217 8.61 -17.33 -3.68
N TYR A 218 7.82 -16.40 -4.18
CA TYR A 218 6.56 -15.95 -3.59
C TYR A 218 5.48 -15.93 -4.65
N ARG A 219 4.33 -16.56 -4.36
CA ARG A 219 3.15 -16.54 -5.21
C ARG A 219 2.05 -15.74 -4.52
N PHE A 220 1.50 -14.79 -5.26
CA PHE A 220 0.35 -13.98 -4.90
C PHE A 220 -0.84 -14.41 -5.74
N THR A 221 -2.00 -14.61 -5.13
CA THR A 221 -3.25 -14.94 -5.83
C THR A 221 -4.40 -14.12 -5.26
N TRP A 222 -5.34 -13.73 -6.10
CA TRP A 222 -6.56 -13.01 -5.73
C TRP A 222 -7.66 -13.28 -6.76
N LYS A 223 -8.88 -12.81 -6.49
CA LYS A 223 -9.96 -12.87 -7.47
C LYS A 223 -9.67 -11.86 -8.59
N ALA A 224 -9.43 -12.37 -9.80
CA ALA A 224 -9.21 -11.56 -10.99
C ALA A 224 -10.31 -10.52 -11.23
N GLU A 225 -9.89 -9.33 -11.64
CA GLU A 225 -10.79 -8.27 -12.12
C GLU A 225 -11.30 -8.59 -13.53
N THR A 226 -12.49 -8.12 -13.88
CA THR A 226 -12.95 -8.19 -15.28
C THR A 226 -12.17 -7.19 -16.15
N ASN A 227 -12.01 -7.49 -17.44
CA ASN A 227 -11.25 -6.63 -18.36
C ASN A 227 -11.75 -5.16 -18.36
N HIS A 228 -13.08 -4.99 -18.26
CA HIS A 228 -13.76 -3.69 -18.27
C HIS A 228 -14.03 -3.10 -16.88
N ALA A 229 -13.56 -3.71 -15.79
CA ALA A 229 -13.70 -3.13 -14.46
C ALA A 229 -13.03 -1.75 -14.41
N ASP A 230 -13.77 -0.70 -14.07
CA ASP A 230 -13.17 0.60 -13.82
C ASP A 230 -12.49 0.64 -12.43
N ASP A 231 -11.53 1.54 -12.27
CA ASP A 231 -10.90 1.82 -10.96
C ASP A 231 -11.55 3.06 -10.31
N PHE A 232 -12.81 3.37 -10.66
CA PHE A 232 -13.50 4.54 -10.13
C PHE A 232 -14.13 4.25 -8.77
N SER A 233 -14.14 5.26 -7.89
CA SER A 233 -14.81 5.17 -6.61
C SER A 233 -16.30 4.94 -6.80
N LYS A 234 -16.88 3.99 -6.06
CA LYS A 234 -18.34 3.76 -6.01
C LYS A 234 -19.01 4.62 -4.93
N GLY A 235 -18.27 5.58 -4.38
CA GLY A 235 -18.66 6.38 -3.22
C GLY A 235 -18.01 5.87 -1.95
N LYS A 236 -17.66 6.80 -1.05
CA LYS A 236 -16.89 6.51 0.18
C LYS A 236 -17.46 5.36 1.01
N GLN A 237 -18.79 5.28 1.14
CA GLN A 237 -19.47 4.25 1.93
C GLN A 237 -19.36 2.87 1.27
N GLU A 238 -19.57 2.78 -0.04
CA GLU A 238 -19.52 1.51 -0.77
C GLU A 238 -18.07 1.00 -0.87
N ASP A 239 -17.12 1.89 -1.16
CA ASP A 239 -15.69 1.55 -1.17
C ASP A 239 -15.24 1.02 0.20
N LEU A 240 -15.67 1.67 1.29
CA LEU A 240 -15.39 1.23 2.65
C LEU A 240 -16.02 -0.14 2.94
N ARG A 241 -17.29 -0.34 2.54
CA ARG A 241 -17.99 -1.61 2.71
C ARG A 241 -17.28 -2.76 1.98
N ILE A 242 -16.84 -2.54 0.74
CA ILE A 242 -16.09 -3.52 -0.05
C ILE A 242 -14.76 -3.85 0.62
N LYS A 243 -14.01 -2.83 1.05
CA LYS A 243 -12.72 -2.98 1.76
C LYS A 243 -12.89 -3.82 3.04
N LEU A 244 -13.87 -3.49 3.88
CA LEU A 244 -14.19 -4.23 5.10
C LEU A 244 -14.66 -5.67 4.82
N PHE A 245 -15.49 -5.85 3.79
CA PHE A 245 -15.92 -7.17 3.35
C PHE A 245 -14.74 -8.04 2.94
N ASN A 246 -13.80 -7.50 2.15
CA ASN A 246 -12.61 -8.21 1.72
C ASN A 246 -11.72 -8.63 2.89
N ILE A 247 -11.58 -7.78 3.92
CA ILE A 247 -10.85 -8.13 5.14
C ILE A 247 -11.54 -9.27 5.90
N GLU A 248 -12.84 -9.14 6.15
CA GLU A 248 -13.56 -10.09 7.02
C GLU A 248 -13.65 -11.48 6.40
N HIS A 249 -13.84 -11.56 5.09
CA HIS A 249 -14.03 -12.83 4.38
C HIS A 249 -12.72 -13.42 3.83
N ASN A 250 -11.56 -12.85 4.15
CA ASN A 250 -10.28 -13.43 3.78
C ASN A 250 -9.81 -14.41 4.86
N GLY A 251 -9.86 -15.72 4.55
CA GLY A 251 -9.39 -16.79 5.44
C GLY A 251 -7.87 -16.86 5.62
N GLU A 252 -7.11 -16.06 4.88
CA GLU A 252 -5.64 -16.03 4.96
C GLU A 252 -5.09 -15.09 6.04
N LEU A 253 -5.97 -14.27 6.64
CA LEU A 253 -5.63 -13.34 7.69
C LEU A 253 -5.96 -13.96 9.05
N THR A 254 -5.03 -13.85 9.99
CA THR A 254 -5.35 -14.07 11.41
C THR A 254 -6.32 -13.00 11.90
N GLN A 255 -6.98 -13.25 13.04
CA GLN A 255 -7.88 -12.27 13.63
C GLN A 255 -7.16 -10.94 13.94
N GLU A 256 -5.93 -11.00 14.43
CA GLU A 256 -5.08 -9.82 14.66
C GLU A 256 -4.76 -9.07 13.36
N GLU A 257 -4.44 -9.79 12.27
CA GLU A 257 -4.19 -9.18 10.95
C GLU A 257 -5.46 -8.51 10.42
N LYS A 258 -6.64 -9.12 10.63
CA LYS A 258 -7.93 -8.51 10.28
C LYS A 258 -8.17 -7.22 11.05
N TRP A 259 -7.95 -7.22 12.37
CA TRP A 259 -8.11 -6.01 13.19
C TRP A 259 -7.19 -4.89 12.75
N ARG A 260 -5.90 -5.18 12.54
CA ARG A 260 -4.94 -4.18 12.07
C ARG A 260 -5.30 -3.64 10.69
N ALA A 261 -5.79 -4.50 9.78
CA ALA A 261 -6.29 -4.05 8.48
C ALA A 261 -7.51 -3.11 8.63
N LYS A 262 -8.46 -3.43 9.52
CA LYS A 262 -9.60 -2.57 9.83
C LYS A 262 -9.18 -1.24 10.44
N ASP A 263 -8.29 -1.25 11.43
CA ASP A 263 -7.73 -0.03 12.05
C ASP A 263 -7.19 0.92 10.99
N ARG A 264 -6.39 0.39 10.04
CA ARG A 264 -5.81 1.19 8.95
C ARG A 264 -6.87 1.81 8.05
N ILE A 265 -7.84 1.02 7.60
CA ILE A 265 -8.90 1.50 6.70
C ILE A 265 -9.79 2.54 7.39
N LEU A 266 -9.99 2.42 8.71
CA LEU A 266 -10.79 3.34 9.51
C LEU A 266 -9.97 4.53 10.05
N ASN A 267 -8.67 4.61 9.72
CA ASN A 267 -7.74 5.62 10.24
C ASN A 267 -7.67 5.66 11.78
N LEU A 268 -7.79 4.50 12.42
CA LEU A 268 -7.66 4.33 13.86
C LEU A 268 -6.21 3.98 14.24
N PRO A 269 -5.81 4.24 15.50
CA PRO A 269 -4.56 3.71 16.04
C PRO A 269 -4.50 2.17 15.88
N LEU A 270 -3.32 1.66 15.54
CA LEU A 270 -3.15 0.21 15.38
C LEU A 270 -3.32 -0.49 16.74
N GLY A 271 -4.19 -1.49 16.79
CA GLY A 271 -4.53 -2.23 18.01
C GLY A 271 -5.83 -1.76 18.68
N THR A 272 -6.55 -0.78 18.11
CA THR A 272 -7.82 -0.30 18.68
C THR A 272 -8.85 -1.43 18.78
N HIS A 273 -9.12 -2.16 17.70
CA HIS A 273 -10.09 -3.26 17.74
C HIS A 273 -9.68 -4.40 18.69
N GLU A 274 -8.38 -4.66 18.84
CA GLU A 274 -7.87 -5.67 19.79
C GLU A 274 -8.12 -5.23 21.24
N ALA A 275 -7.83 -3.95 21.55
CA ALA A 275 -8.06 -3.38 22.87
C ALA A 275 -9.55 -3.35 23.24
N ASP A 276 -10.42 -3.02 22.28
CA ASP A 276 -11.87 -2.99 22.49
C ASP A 276 -12.43 -4.38 22.80
N LEU A 277 -11.98 -5.42 22.09
CA LEU A 277 -12.37 -6.79 22.39
C LEU A 277 -11.91 -7.22 23.79
N LYS A 278 -10.64 -6.93 24.15
CA LYS A 278 -10.11 -7.28 25.48
C LYS A 278 -10.91 -6.62 26.60
N LYS A 279 -11.33 -5.35 26.40
CA LYS A 279 -12.20 -4.65 27.34
C LYS A 279 -13.57 -5.32 27.47
N GLN A 280 -14.21 -5.67 26.35
CA GLN A 280 -15.50 -6.35 26.36
C GLN A 280 -15.42 -7.68 27.12
N GLN A 281 -14.40 -8.51 26.83
CA GLN A 281 -14.18 -9.78 27.53
C GLN A 281 -13.93 -9.59 29.03
N GLN A 282 -13.23 -8.53 29.42
CA GLN A 282 -13.01 -8.21 30.82
C GLN A 282 -14.32 -7.80 31.52
N THR A 283 -15.13 -6.95 30.88
CA THR A 283 -16.44 -6.54 31.39
C THR A 283 -17.38 -7.74 31.55
N GLU A 284 -17.46 -8.61 30.54
CA GLU A 284 -18.27 -9.84 30.59
C GLU A 284 -17.82 -10.76 31.74
N LYS A 285 -16.50 -10.88 31.96
CA LYS A 285 -15.95 -11.68 33.06
C LYS A 285 -16.29 -11.08 34.44
N GLU A 286 -16.16 -9.77 34.60
CA GLU A 286 -16.50 -9.07 35.85
C GLU A 286 -18.02 -9.15 36.15
N GLU A 287 -18.87 -9.09 35.12
CA GLU A 287 -20.32 -9.28 35.26
C GLU A 287 -20.66 -10.72 35.66
N ALA A 288 -20.03 -11.71 35.03
CA ALA A 288 -20.21 -13.11 35.38
C ALA A 288 -19.76 -13.41 36.83
N GLU A 289 -18.64 -12.84 37.28
CA GLU A 289 -18.16 -12.96 38.66
C GLU A 289 -19.13 -12.32 39.66
N LYS A 290 -19.63 -11.10 39.38
CA LYS A 290 -20.65 -10.45 40.23
C LYS A 290 -21.94 -11.27 40.31
N GLN A 291 -22.36 -11.88 39.21
CA GLN A 291 -23.55 -12.71 39.16
C GLN A 291 -23.36 -14.02 39.91
N ALA A 292 -22.18 -14.64 39.84
CA ALA A 292 -21.84 -15.82 40.62
C ALA A 292 -21.87 -15.53 42.13
N ILE A 293 -21.23 -14.45 42.58
CA ILE A 293 -21.24 -14.01 44.00
C ILE A 293 -22.67 -13.71 44.46
N SER A 294 -23.48 -13.04 43.64
CA SER A 294 -24.88 -12.76 43.94
C SER A 294 -25.72 -14.04 44.10
N ASN A 295 -25.47 -15.06 43.28
CA ASN A 295 -26.16 -16.35 43.35
C ASN A 295 -25.73 -17.16 44.58
N GLU A 296 -24.44 -17.16 44.93
CA GLU A 296 -23.91 -17.84 46.11
C GLU A 296 -24.48 -17.23 47.40
N LEU A 297 -24.50 -15.90 47.52
CA LEU A 297 -25.13 -15.19 48.64
C LEU A 297 -26.62 -15.52 48.80
N LYS A 298 -27.36 -15.65 47.68
CA LYS A 298 -28.78 -16.04 47.70
C LYS A 298 -28.96 -17.47 48.18
N GLN A 299 -28.09 -18.40 47.78
CA GLN A 299 -28.14 -19.78 48.23
C GLN A 299 -27.83 -19.90 49.72
N ASP A 300 -26.82 -19.18 50.22
CA ASP A 300 -26.49 -19.14 51.65
C ASP A 300 -27.63 -18.56 52.49
N LEU A 301 -28.27 -17.48 52.03
CA LEU A 301 -29.43 -16.89 52.71
C LEU A 301 -30.62 -17.86 52.77
N LEU A 302 -30.90 -18.56 51.67
CA LEU A 302 -31.97 -19.57 51.63
C LEU A 302 -31.67 -20.76 52.55
N GLY A 303 -30.43 -21.26 52.54
CA GLY A 303 -30.01 -22.35 53.43
C GLY A 303 -30.09 -21.97 54.91
N ASN A 304 -29.66 -20.76 55.26
CA ASN A 304 -29.76 -20.25 56.63
C ASN A 304 -31.21 -20.03 57.07
N LEU A 305 -32.10 -19.56 56.17
CA LEU A 305 -33.53 -19.47 56.45
C LEU A 305 -34.16 -20.85 56.66
N GLN A 306 -33.78 -21.86 55.88
CA GLN A 306 -34.28 -23.24 56.04
C GLN A 306 -33.96 -23.79 57.43
N ASN A 307 -32.73 -23.56 57.92
CA ASN A 307 -32.26 -24.00 59.23
C ASN A 307 -32.88 -23.25 60.42
N LEU A 308 -33.62 -22.16 60.19
CA LEU A 308 -34.30 -21.37 61.23
C LEU A 308 -35.73 -21.84 61.51
N PHE A 309 -36.27 -22.73 60.67
CA PHE A 309 -37.64 -23.26 60.77
C PHE A 309 -37.70 -24.77 61.08
N ASP A 310 -36.56 -25.41 61.29
CA ASP A 310 -36.39 -26.79 61.82
C ASP A 310 -35.94 -26.75 63.29
#